data_AF-E7RDK4-F1
#
_entry.id   AF-E7RDK4-F1
#
_cell.length_a   1.000
_cell.length_b   1.000
_cell.length_c   1.000
_cell.angle_alpha   90.00
_cell.angle_beta   90.00
_cell.angle_gamma   90.00
#
_symmetry.space_group_name_H-M   'P 1'
#
loop_
_entity.id
_entity.type
_entity.pdbx_description
1 polymer ?
#
loop_
_entity_poly.entity_id
_entity_poly.type
_entity_poly.pdbx_seq_one_letter_code
_entity_poly.pdbx_strand_id
1 'polypeptide(L)' 'MKKKFYIYNIRLTTGEYLENIRIEGPLEDHFSGIAVSLFPVEDAEGKTIVLSIFHIVKADLLKIEDS' A
#
# COMPACT_ATOMS: atom_id res chain seq x y z
N MET A 1 12.74 -10.35 13.01
CA MET A 1 13.29 -9.48 11.95
C MET A 1 12.62 -8.12 12.10
N LYS A 2 13.37 -7.02 11.94
CA LYS A 2 12.80 -5.67 11.97
C LYS A 2 11.76 -5.53 10.85
N LYS A 3 10.57 -5.01 11.15
CA LYS A 3 9.53 -4.78 10.15
C LYS A 3 9.96 -3.63 9.25
N LYS A 4 9.85 -3.79 7.93
CA LYS A 4 10.10 -2.72 6.96
C LYS A 4 8.79 -2.20 6.42
N PHE A 5 8.62 -0.89 6.47
CA PHE A 5 7.43 -0.23 5.95
C PHE A 5 7.77 0.54 4.69
N TYR A 6 6.95 0.38 3.67
CA TYR A 6 7.08 1.05 2.38
C TYR A 6 5.95 2.05 2.28
N ILE A 7 6.30 3.30 1.98
CA ILE A 7 5.35 4.40 1.92
C ILE A 7 5.15 4.79 0.46
N TYR A 8 3.91 4.72 0.00
CA TYR A 8 3.53 4.95 -1.38
C TYR A 8 2.54 6.09 -1.51
N ASN A 9 2.59 6.77 -2.65
CA ASN A 9 1.41 7.43 -3.18
C ASN A 9 0.71 6.52 -4.19
N ILE A 10 -0.59 6.32 -4.05
CA ILE A 10 -1.37 5.34 -4.80
C ILE A 10 -2.47 6.05 -5.58
N ARG A 11 -2.45 5.89 -6.90
CA ARG A 11 -3.53 6.34 -7.78
C ARG A 11 -4.52 5.21 -8.01
N LEU A 12 -5.80 5.48 -7.77
CA LEU A 12 -6.87 4.53 -7.97
C LEU A 12 -7.55 4.65 -9.34
N THR A 13 -8.27 3.61 -9.74
CA THR A 13 -9.10 3.59 -10.96
C THR A 13 -10.26 4.60 -10.91
N THR A 14 -10.68 5.00 -9.72
CA THR A 14 -11.67 6.08 -9.49
C THR A 14 -11.13 7.46 -9.82
N GLY A 15 -9.80 7.60 -9.97
CA GLY A 15 -9.12 8.89 -10.11
C GLY A 15 -8.65 9.47 -8.78
N GLU A 16 -9.03 8.88 -7.65
CA GLU A 16 -8.54 9.27 -6.33
C GLU A 16 -7.03 9.03 -6.20
N TYR A 17 -6.38 9.90 -5.43
CA TYR A 17 -4.96 9.83 -5.13
C TYR A 17 -4.78 9.76 -3.62
N LEU A 18 -4.30 8.62 -3.16
CA LEU A 18 -4.03 8.35 -1.76
C LEU A 18 -2.57 8.63 -1.47
N GLU A 19 -2.30 9.52 -0.53
CA GLU A 19 -0.95 9.96 -0.22
C GLU A 19 -0.42 9.32 1.06
N ASN A 20 0.89 9.07 1.10
CA ASN A 20 1.60 8.55 2.27
C ASN A 20 1.03 7.25 2.84
N ILE A 21 0.57 6.35 1.96
CA ILE A 21 0.04 5.04 2.36
C ILE A 21 1.18 4.15 2.82
N ARG A 22 1.07 3.65 4.04
CA ARG A 22 2.08 2.83 4.71
C ARG A 22 1.71 1.35 4.65
N ILE A 23 2.63 0.55 4.12
CA ILE A 23 2.46 -0.88 3.86
C ILE A 23 3.61 -1.66 4.49
N GLU A 24 3.32 -2.76 5.18
CA GLU A 24 4.36 -3.69 5.64
C GLU A 24 4.86 -4.54 4.46
N GLY A 25 6.15 -4.43 4.14
CA GLY A 25 6.75 -5.06 2.97
C GLY A 25 6.49 -4.31 1.64
N PRO A 26 7.21 -4.67 0.57
CA PRO A 26 6.98 -4.11 -0.76
C PRO A 26 5.59 -4.50 -1.26
N LEU A 27 4.96 -3.59 -2.02
CA LEU A 27 3.63 -3.84 -2.61
C LEU A 27 3.60 -5.13 -3.47
N GLU A 28 4.72 -5.49 -4.07
CA GLU A 28 4.85 -6.66 -4.94
C GLU A 28 4.60 -8.00 -4.24
N ASP A 29 4.94 -8.10 -2.96
CA ASP A 29 4.72 -9.32 -2.16
C ASP A 29 3.23 -9.64 -2.01
N HIS A 30 2.37 -8.60 -2.14
CA HIS A 30 0.92 -8.70 -2.06
C HIS A 30 0.25 -9.12 -3.38
N PHE A 31 0.99 -9.19 -4.51
CA PHE A 31 0.46 -9.65 -5.80
C PHE A 31 0.60 -11.17 -6.01
N SER A 32 1.04 -11.93 -5.01
CA SER A 32 1.43 -13.34 -5.12
C SER A 32 0.25 -14.31 -5.28
N GLY A 33 -0.52 -14.19 -6.37
CA GLY A 33 -1.33 -15.23 -7.03
C GLY A 33 -2.48 -15.91 -6.26
N ILE A 34 -2.49 -15.89 -4.93
CA ILE A 34 -3.41 -16.62 -4.08
C ILE A 34 -3.82 -15.69 -2.92
N ALA A 35 -5.01 -15.11 -3.08
CA ALA A 35 -5.94 -14.75 -2.01
C ALA A 35 -5.81 -13.41 -1.25
N VAL A 36 -5.07 -12.40 -1.72
CA VAL A 36 -5.18 -11.06 -1.13
C VAL A 36 -5.46 -9.99 -2.19
N SER A 37 -6.66 -10.06 -2.76
CA SER A 37 -7.20 -8.97 -3.57
C SER A 37 -7.39 -7.70 -2.74
N LEU A 38 -7.57 -7.85 -1.43
CA LEU A 38 -7.88 -6.80 -0.46
C LEU A 38 -6.93 -6.90 0.73
N PHE A 39 -6.14 -5.86 1.01
CA PHE A 39 -5.20 -5.85 2.13
C PHE A 39 -5.35 -4.56 2.97
N PRO A 40 -5.22 -4.65 4.30
CA PRO A 40 -5.25 -3.48 5.15
C PRO A 40 -3.94 -2.69 5.03
N VAL A 41 -4.06 -1.37 4.98
CA VAL A 41 -2.94 -0.41 4.99
C VAL A 41 -3.26 0.74 5.92
N GLU A 42 -2.24 1.49 6.32
CA GLU A 42 -2.42 2.70 7.12
C GLU A 42 -2.29 3.94 6.22
N ASP A 43 -3.19 4.90 6.39
CA ASP A 43 -3.07 6.21 5.77
C ASP A 43 -2.17 7.16 6.59
N ALA A 44 -2.03 8.40 6.11
CA ALA A 44 -1.22 9.44 6.76
C ALA A 44 -1.69 9.78 8.19
N GLU A 45 -2.96 9.54 8.51
CA GLU A 45 -3.55 9.80 9.83
C GLU A 45 -3.45 8.56 10.76
N GLY A 46 -2.83 7.47 10.28
CA GLY A 46 -2.73 6.20 11.00
C GLY A 46 -4.04 5.40 11.02
N LYS A 47 -5.01 5.77 10.16
CA LYS A 47 -6.26 5.03 10.04
C LYS A 47 -6.06 3.85 9.10
N THR A 48 -6.56 2.69 9.53
CA THR A 48 -6.58 1.50 8.68
C THR A 48 -7.64 1.62 7.59
N ILE A 49 -7.23 1.49 6.34
CA ILE A 49 -8.10 1.36 5.17
C ILE A 49 -7.83 0.04 4.46
N VAL A 50 -8.80 -0.48 3.72
CA VAL A 50 -8.66 -1.72 2.94
C VAL A 50 -8.46 -1.36 1.48
N LEU A 51 -7.31 -1.72 0.91
CA LEU A 51 -6.99 -1.48 -0.50
C LEU A 51 -7.25 -2.70 -1.35
N SER A 52 -7.83 -2.47 -2.53
CA SER A 52 -7.96 -3.47 -3.58
C SER A 52 -6.83 -3.34 -4.60
N ILE A 53 -6.06 -4.41 -4.81
CA ILE A 53 -4.99 -4.43 -5.82
C ILE A 53 -5.53 -4.14 -7.23
N PHE A 54 -6.77 -4.53 -7.52
CA PHE A 54 -7.40 -4.34 -8.83
C PHE A 54 -7.81 -2.90 -9.10
N HIS A 55 -7.85 -2.07 -8.07
CA HIS A 55 -8.16 -0.65 -8.20
C HIS A 55 -6.90 0.22 -8.24
N ILE A 56 -5.70 -0.35 -8.10
CA ILE A 56 -4.45 0.40 -8.16
C ILE A 56 -4.05 0.59 -9.64
N VAL A 57 -3.97 1.83 -10.06
CA VAL A 57 -3.46 2.23 -11.40
C VAL A 57 -1.96 2.47 -11.35
N LYS A 58 -1.47 3.07 -10.26
CA LYS A 58 -0.06 3.43 -10.08
C LYS A 58 0.26 3.48 -8.60
N ALA A 59 1.45 3.00 -8.21
CA ALA A 59 2.00 3.18 -6.88
C ALA A 59 3.42 3.78 -7.00
N ASP A 60 3.61 4.99 -6.50
CA ASP A 60 4.89 5.69 -6.47
C ASP A 60 5.52 5.51 -5.09
N LEU A 61 6.64 4.79 -5.02
CA LEU A 61 7.38 4.59 -3.76
C LEU A 61 8.07 5.89 -3.33
N LEU A 62 7.75 6.38 -2.13
CA LEU A 62 8.33 7.60 -1.57
C LEU A 62 9.50 7.32 -0.64
N LYS A 63 9.33 6.40 0.31
CA LYS A 63 10.35 6.07 1.32
C LYS A 63 10.18 4.65 1.86
N ILE A 64 11.25 4.15 2.46
CA ILE A 64 11.29 2.90 3.22
C ILE A 64 11.69 3.23 4.64
N GLU A 65 10.95 2.73 5.62
CA GLU A 65 11.21 2.89 7.05
C GLU A 65 11.57 1.53 7.68
N ASP A 66 12.65 1.51 8.46
CA ASP A 66 13.04 0.35 9.27
C ASP A 66 12.50 0.51 10.70
N SER A 67 11.74 -0.49 11.18
CA SER A 67 11.26 -0.57 12.57
C SER A 67 12.27 -1.15 13.54
#